data_AF-A0A800F0Q6-F1
#
_entry.id   AF-A0A800F0Q6-F1
#
_cell.length_a   1.000
_cell.length_b   1.000
_cell.length_c   1.000
_cell.angle_alpha   90.00
_cell.angle_beta   90.00
_cell.angle_gamma   90.00
#
_symmetry.space_group_name_H-M   'P 1'
#
loop_
_entity.id
_entity.type
_entity.pdbx_description
1 polymer ?
#
loop_
_entity_poly.entity_id
_entity_poly.type
_entity_poly.pdbx_seq_one_letter_code
_entity_poly.pdbx_strand_id
1 'polypeptide(L)'
;ADYIWPGLNQLFTELSRSYYLSNGKWPIQSLIRVPIGAYGSGGPYHSSSVESVLLQIKGIKVVYPSNAADLKGLLKAAFYDPNPVVMLEHKGLYWSKVPGTKAAMCIEPDENYILPLGKANIVREADDECIESGESLTIITYGMGVHWALNASEHFQGQIEILDLRSLNPLDLDLIFASVKKHNKCIVLTEETITNSFAESLAGRISSECFMNLDAPVKIIGSENVPAIPLNEDLERSVLPSATKLKQHISELLSF
;
A
#
# COMPACT_ATOMS: atom_id res chain seq x y z
N ALA A 1 11.75 5.60 7.77
CA ALA A 1 12.09 4.84 6.56
C ALA A 1 13.48 5.23 6.09
N ASP A 2 13.73 6.53 5.99
CA ASP A 2 14.96 7.16 5.52
C ASP A 2 16.24 6.71 6.25
N TYR A 3 16.12 6.26 7.50
CA TYR A 3 17.25 5.78 8.32
C TYR A 3 17.28 4.26 8.53
N ILE A 4 16.51 3.50 7.74
CA ILE A 4 16.50 2.03 7.86
C ILE A 4 17.78 1.40 7.34
N TRP A 5 18.51 2.09 6.44
CA TRP A 5 19.64 1.57 5.69
C TRP A 5 20.75 0.92 6.54
N PRO A 6 21.20 1.51 7.66
CA PRO A 6 22.20 0.86 8.51
C PRO A 6 21.73 -0.48 9.10
N GLY A 7 20.42 -0.62 9.33
CA GLY A 7 19.80 -1.85 9.86
C GLY A 7 19.49 -2.90 8.79
N LEU A 8 19.51 -2.55 7.49
CA LEU A 8 19.13 -3.49 6.43
C LEU A 8 20.09 -4.67 6.32
N ASN A 9 21.38 -4.49 6.61
CA ASN A 9 22.32 -5.62 6.60
C ASN A 9 21.89 -6.68 7.62
N GLN A 10 21.62 -6.27 8.87
CA GLN A 10 21.15 -7.19 9.92
C GLN A 10 19.81 -7.83 9.56
N LEU A 11 18.88 -7.05 8.98
CA LEU A 11 17.60 -7.57 8.52
C LEU A 11 17.78 -8.65 7.44
N PHE A 12 18.67 -8.41 6.47
CA PHE A 12 18.90 -9.29 5.32
C PHE A 12 19.78 -10.51 5.62
N THR A 13 20.88 -10.36 6.36
CA THR A 13 21.84 -11.45 6.57
C THR A 13 21.47 -12.33 7.76
N GLU A 14 20.89 -11.75 8.82
CA GLU A 14 20.63 -12.45 10.08
C GLU A 14 19.14 -12.75 10.27
N LEU A 15 18.33 -11.71 10.51
CA LEU A 15 16.94 -11.84 10.98
C LEU A 15 16.10 -12.66 10.00
N SER A 16 16.14 -12.30 8.73
CA SER A 16 15.33 -12.94 7.68
C SER A 16 15.67 -14.41 7.42
N ARG A 17 16.88 -14.86 7.79
CA ARG A 17 17.37 -16.20 7.48
C ARG A 17 17.34 -17.13 8.69
N SER A 18 17.29 -16.61 9.91
CA SER A 18 17.46 -17.41 11.13
C SER A 18 16.46 -18.57 11.22
N TYR A 19 15.17 -18.32 10.92
CA TYR A 19 14.14 -19.37 10.93
C TYR A 19 14.50 -20.50 9.93
N TYR A 20 14.87 -20.13 8.71
CA TYR A 20 15.23 -21.08 7.65
C TYR A 20 16.52 -21.87 7.97
N LEU A 21 17.61 -21.17 8.33
CA LEU A 21 18.92 -21.78 8.59
C LEU A 21 18.92 -22.68 9.82
N SER A 22 18.08 -22.36 10.81
CA SER A 22 17.96 -23.16 12.03
C SER A 22 16.89 -24.25 11.94
N ASN A 23 16.21 -24.41 10.79
CA ASN A 23 15.05 -25.27 10.63
C ASN A 23 14.00 -25.06 11.74
N GLY A 24 13.70 -23.79 12.02
CA GLY A 24 12.74 -23.36 13.05
C GLY A 24 13.24 -23.42 14.50
N LYS A 25 14.48 -23.85 14.75
CA LYS A 25 15.00 -23.96 16.13
C LYS A 25 15.26 -22.60 16.80
N TRP A 26 15.64 -21.60 16.02
CA TRP A 26 16.01 -20.27 16.50
C TRP A 26 15.30 -19.18 15.69
N PRO A 27 13.96 -19.03 15.85
CA PRO A 27 13.26 -17.91 15.24
C PRO A 27 13.70 -16.59 15.87
N ILE A 28 13.92 -15.55 15.05
CA ILE A 28 14.13 -14.18 15.53
C ILE A 28 12.84 -13.40 15.30
N GLN A 29 11.89 -13.62 16.21
CA GLN A 29 10.66 -12.83 16.27
C GLN A 29 11.02 -11.38 16.55
N SER A 30 10.63 -10.48 15.65
CA SER A 30 10.83 -9.04 15.84
C SER A 30 9.75 -8.25 15.12
N LEU A 31 9.23 -7.24 15.80
CA LEU A 31 8.37 -6.22 15.21
C LEU A 31 9.21 -4.94 15.03
N ILE A 32 9.52 -4.60 13.79
CA ILE A 32 10.31 -3.43 13.42
C ILE A 32 9.36 -2.36 12.89
N ARG A 33 9.11 -1.32 13.68
CA ARG A 33 8.21 -0.22 13.33
C ARG A 33 8.98 0.90 12.65
N VAL A 34 8.52 1.32 11.47
CA VAL A 34 9.24 2.27 10.61
C VAL A 34 8.27 3.36 10.15
N PRO A 35 8.34 4.57 10.73
CA PRO A 35 7.63 5.73 10.20
C PRO A 35 8.07 6.03 8.77
N ILE A 36 7.13 6.18 7.84
CA ILE A 36 7.38 6.26 6.39
C ILE A 36 6.53 7.38 5.76
N GLY A 37 6.88 7.78 4.53
CA GLY A 37 6.08 8.66 3.68
C GLY A 37 6.17 10.14 4.04
N ALA A 38 5.79 10.96 3.07
CA ALA A 38 5.74 12.42 3.15
C ALA A 38 4.53 12.89 3.97
N TYR A 39 4.63 14.10 4.54
CA TYR A 39 3.56 14.65 5.38
C TYR A 39 3.53 16.18 5.41
N GLY A 40 4.12 16.84 4.41
CA GLY A 40 4.30 18.28 4.38
C GLY A 40 5.66 18.70 4.94
N SER A 41 6.55 19.17 4.06
CA SER A 41 7.86 19.75 4.41
C SER A 41 8.82 18.78 5.12
N GLY A 42 8.71 17.47 4.85
CA GLY A 42 9.64 16.46 5.40
C GLY A 42 11.00 16.44 4.69
N GLY A 43 11.03 16.89 3.43
CA GLY A 43 12.24 16.99 2.64
C GLY A 43 12.96 15.65 2.43
N PRO A 44 14.26 15.67 2.13
CA PRO A 44 14.96 14.52 1.56
C PRO A 44 15.22 13.35 2.52
N TYR A 45 15.07 13.56 3.83
CA TYR A 45 15.42 12.56 4.86
C TYR A 45 14.26 12.21 5.79
N HIS A 46 13.05 12.71 5.52
CA HIS A 46 11.87 12.40 6.30
C HIS A 46 10.64 12.19 5.42
N SER A 47 10.79 11.68 4.20
CA SER A 47 9.66 11.51 3.28
C SER A 47 9.76 10.29 2.38
N SER A 48 10.82 9.48 2.52
CA SER A 48 11.04 8.34 1.63
C SER A 48 10.04 7.21 1.88
N SER A 49 9.63 6.55 0.80
CA SER A 49 8.98 5.23 0.77
C SER A 49 10.01 4.19 0.32
N VAL A 50 10.06 3.02 0.96
CA VAL A 50 11.17 2.06 0.85
C VAL A 50 10.70 0.59 0.77
N GLU A 51 9.41 0.39 0.55
CA GLU A 51 8.79 -0.93 0.52
C GLU A 51 9.42 -1.85 -0.54
N SER A 52 9.82 -1.36 -1.72
CA SER A 52 10.44 -2.20 -2.74
C SER A 52 11.73 -2.88 -2.27
N VAL A 53 12.56 -2.14 -1.53
CA VAL A 53 13.80 -2.68 -0.96
C VAL A 53 13.49 -3.78 0.06
N LEU A 54 12.50 -3.54 0.92
CA LEU A 54 12.10 -4.51 1.93
C LEU A 54 11.53 -5.78 1.31
N LEU A 55 10.74 -5.67 0.25
CA LEU A 55 10.08 -6.80 -0.41
C LEU A 55 11.06 -7.73 -1.17
N GLN A 56 12.29 -7.25 -1.42
CA GLN A 56 13.37 -8.09 -1.94
C GLN A 56 14.06 -8.92 -0.86
N ILE A 57 13.90 -8.58 0.42
CA ILE A 57 14.43 -9.38 1.53
C ILE A 57 13.50 -10.57 1.77
N LYS A 58 13.97 -11.80 1.52
CA LYS A 58 13.17 -13.02 1.71
C LYS A 58 13.27 -13.52 3.14
N GLY A 59 12.14 -13.91 3.71
CA GLY A 59 12.03 -14.38 5.10
C GLY A 59 11.56 -13.32 6.11
N ILE A 60 11.25 -12.10 5.66
CA ILE A 60 10.56 -11.08 6.45
C ILE A 60 9.12 -10.92 5.97
N LYS A 61 8.24 -10.39 6.82
CA LYS A 61 6.90 -9.90 6.43
C LYS A 61 6.90 -8.38 6.42
N VAL A 62 6.05 -7.78 5.58
CA VAL A 62 5.93 -6.33 5.45
C VAL A 62 4.45 -5.95 5.49
N VAL A 63 4.08 -5.10 6.45
CA VAL A 63 2.72 -4.59 6.61
C VAL A 63 2.70 -3.07 6.54
N TYR A 64 1.61 -2.52 6.01
CA TYR A 64 1.46 -1.10 5.73
C TYR A 64 -0.01 -0.66 6.01
N PRO A 65 -0.38 -0.49 7.29
CA PRO A 65 -1.73 -0.09 7.68
C PRO A 65 -2.13 1.29 7.12
N SER A 66 -3.41 1.44 6.77
CA SER A 66 -4.01 2.70 6.29
C SER A 66 -4.82 3.45 7.33
N ASN A 67 -5.13 2.84 8.47
CA ASN A 67 -5.97 3.42 9.53
C ASN A 67 -5.60 2.85 10.91
N ALA A 68 -6.10 3.46 11.98
CA ALA A 68 -5.76 3.09 13.34
C ALA A 68 -6.23 1.67 13.76
N ALA A 69 -7.35 1.18 13.22
CA ALA A 69 -7.84 -0.18 13.49
C ALA A 69 -6.88 -1.20 12.87
N ASP A 70 -6.51 -0.99 11.60
CA ASP A 70 -5.58 -1.86 10.90
C ASP A 70 -4.19 -1.84 11.55
N LEU A 71 -3.71 -0.67 11.98
CA LEU A 71 -2.47 -0.56 12.74
C LEU A 71 -2.52 -1.43 14.00
N LYS A 72 -3.59 -1.33 14.80
CA LYS A 72 -3.77 -2.15 16.01
C LYS A 72 -3.79 -3.65 15.69
N GLY A 73 -4.62 -4.05 14.73
CA GLY A 73 -4.82 -5.45 14.38
C GLY A 73 -3.54 -6.10 13.85
N LEU A 74 -2.84 -5.41 12.94
CA LEU A 74 -1.58 -5.90 12.36
C LEU A 74 -0.44 -5.84 13.37
N LEU A 75 -0.45 -4.89 14.32
CA LEU A 75 0.61 -4.79 15.35
C LEU A 75 0.55 -6.00 16.27
N LYS A 76 -0.65 -6.40 16.69
CA LYS A 76 -0.83 -7.61 17.49
C LYS A 76 -0.47 -8.87 16.69
N ALA A 77 -0.90 -8.96 15.44
CA ALA A 77 -0.55 -10.11 14.59
C ALA A 77 0.96 -10.24 14.37
N ALA A 78 1.63 -9.12 14.12
CA ALA A 78 3.08 -9.05 13.98
C ALA A 78 3.81 -9.40 15.28
N PHE A 79 3.27 -9.00 16.43
CA PHE A 79 3.80 -9.39 17.73
C PHE A 79 3.74 -10.90 17.94
N TYR A 80 2.73 -11.61 17.45
CA TYR A 80 2.62 -13.07 17.59
C TYR A 80 3.32 -13.87 16.49
N ASP A 81 3.84 -13.21 15.44
CA ASP A 81 4.49 -13.92 14.34
C ASP A 81 5.92 -14.38 14.72
N PRO A 82 6.31 -15.63 14.42
CA PRO A 82 7.67 -16.08 14.71
C PRO A 82 8.73 -15.49 13.76
N ASN A 83 8.32 -14.86 12.65
CA ASN A 83 9.24 -14.24 11.69
C ASN A 83 9.38 -12.73 11.96
N PRO A 84 10.47 -12.09 11.48
CA PRO A 84 10.58 -10.64 11.49
C PRO A 84 9.44 -9.99 10.67
N VAL A 85 8.75 -9.04 11.27
CA VAL A 85 7.71 -8.24 10.60
C VAL A 85 8.11 -6.76 10.63
N VAL A 86 8.20 -6.16 9.45
CA VAL A 86 8.41 -4.72 9.28
C VAL A 86 7.07 -4.04 9.09
N MET A 87 6.74 -3.12 9.99
CA MET A 87 5.51 -2.33 9.97
C MET A 87 5.81 -0.91 9.50
N LEU A 88 5.26 -0.56 8.35
CA LEU A 88 5.41 0.74 7.72
C LEU A 88 4.26 1.66 8.14
N GLU A 89 4.59 2.72 8.87
CA GLU A 89 3.60 3.62 9.49
C GLU A 89 3.62 4.96 8.80
N HIS A 90 2.61 5.23 7.95
CA HIS A 90 2.59 6.48 7.22
C HIS A 90 2.46 7.69 8.15
N LYS A 91 3.46 8.57 8.16
CA LYS A 91 3.50 9.70 9.10
C LYS A 91 2.40 10.73 8.87
N GLY A 92 1.96 10.89 7.62
CA GLY A 92 0.83 11.77 7.28
C GLY A 92 -0.51 11.30 7.85
N LEU A 93 -0.63 10.04 8.24
CA LEU A 93 -1.85 9.48 8.85
C LEU A 93 -1.87 9.61 10.37
N TYR A 94 -0.71 9.81 11.00
CA TYR A 94 -0.67 10.12 12.43
C TYR A 94 -1.46 11.39 12.71
N TRP A 95 -2.44 11.30 13.61
CA TRP A 95 -3.35 12.39 13.99
C TRP A 95 -4.05 13.06 12.79
N SER A 96 -4.17 12.34 11.67
CA SER A 96 -4.67 12.89 10.40
C SER A 96 -3.97 14.20 9.98
N LYS A 97 -2.64 14.25 10.11
CA LYS A 97 -1.81 15.43 9.79
C LYS A 97 -2.04 15.96 8.37
N VAL A 98 -2.21 15.08 7.39
CA VAL A 98 -2.45 15.47 6.00
C VAL A 98 -3.96 15.68 5.77
N PRO A 99 -4.39 16.81 5.16
CA PRO A 99 -5.79 17.03 4.83
C PRO A 99 -6.40 15.88 4.02
N GLY A 100 -7.66 15.53 4.31
CA GLY A 100 -8.36 14.43 3.63
C GLY A 100 -8.10 13.04 4.23
N THR A 101 -7.44 12.95 5.39
CA THR A 101 -7.11 11.66 6.05
C THR A 101 -7.91 11.40 7.34
N LYS A 102 -9.05 12.08 7.53
CA LYS A 102 -9.88 11.90 8.74
C LYS A 102 -10.37 10.47 8.91
N ALA A 103 -10.59 9.75 7.81
CA ALA A 103 -10.97 8.34 7.81
C ALA A 103 -9.88 7.42 8.40
N ALA A 104 -8.63 7.89 8.55
CA ALA A 104 -7.57 7.12 9.20
C ALA A 104 -7.80 7.01 10.73
N MET A 105 -8.54 7.96 11.32
CA MET A 105 -8.97 7.89 12.71
C MET A 105 -10.19 6.99 12.79
N CYS A 106 -10.14 5.98 13.65
CA CYS A 106 -11.26 5.10 13.92
C CYS A 106 -11.54 5.05 15.42
N ILE A 107 -12.76 4.67 15.76
CA ILE A 107 -13.05 4.19 17.11
C ILE A 107 -12.24 2.90 17.29
N GLU A 108 -11.63 2.73 18.46
CA GLU A 108 -10.93 1.50 18.78
C GLU A 108 -11.91 0.32 18.67
N PRO A 109 -11.63 -0.71 17.84
CA PRO A 109 -12.62 -1.74 17.54
C PRO A 109 -12.94 -2.63 18.75
N ASP A 110 -11.95 -3.41 19.20
CA ASP A 110 -12.04 -4.28 20.38
C ASP A 110 -10.66 -4.43 21.00
N GLU A 111 -10.56 -4.63 22.32
CA GLU A 111 -9.28 -4.87 23.01
C GLU A 111 -8.48 -5.97 22.31
N ASN A 112 -9.11 -7.08 21.94
CA ASN A 112 -8.52 -8.27 21.34
C ASN A 112 -8.52 -8.25 19.80
N TYR A 113 -8.73 -7.10 19.18
CA TYR A 113 -8.71 -6.97 17.73
C TYR A 113 -7.34 -7.34 17.13
N ILE A 114 -7.31 -8.40 16.31
CA ILE A 114 -6.14 -8.90 15.59
C ILE A 114 -6.55 -9.12 14.14
N LEU A 115 -5.71 -8.70 13.20
CA LEU A 115 -5.91 -8.94 11.78
C LEU A 115 -4.95 -10.01 11.26
N PRO A 116 -5.38 -10.94 10.41
CA PRO A 116 -4.45 -11.85 9.76
C PRO A 116 -3.48 -11.10 8.85
N LEU A 117 -2.18 -11.43 8.95
CA LEU A 117 -1.18 -10.97 8.00
C LEU A 117 -1.46 -11.58 6.62
N GLY A 118 -1.25 -10.81 5.55
CA GLY A 118 -1.51 -11.26 4.18
C GLY A 118 -2.96 -11.21 3.75
N LYS A 119 -3.82 -10.46 4.46
CA LYS A 119 -5.20 -10.24 4.06
C LYS A 119 -5.47 -8.78 3.79
N ALA A 120 -5.93 -8.53 2.57
CA ALA A 120 -6.35 -7.22 2.10
C ALA A 120 -7.82 -6.95 2.51
N ASN A 121 -8.30 -5.76 2.20
CA ASN A 121 -9.66 -5.35 2.51
C ASN A 121 -10.22 -4.41 1.46
N ILE A 122 -11.46 -4.66 1.06
CA ILE A 122 -12.21 -3.71 0.25
C ILE A 122 -12.77 -2.64 1.20
N VAL A 123 -12.28 -1.41 1.09
CA VAL A 123 -12.72 -0.29 1.95
C VAL A 123 -13.90 0.48 1.35
N ARG A 124 -14.14 0.29 0.04
CA ARG A 124 -15.27 0.82 -0.71
C ARG A 124 -15.53 -0.13 -1.88
N GLU A 125 -16.77 -0.58 -2.02
CA GLU A 125 -17.23 -1.35 -3.18
C GLU A 125 -17.79 -0.40 -4.25
N ALA A 126 -17.68 -0.80 -5.51
CA ALA A 126 -18.46 -0.21 -6.59
C ALA A 126 -19.87 -0.84 -6.61
N ASP A 127 -20.84 -0.12 -7.15
CA ASP A 127 -22.22 -0.57 -7.31
C ASP A 127 -22.31 -1.62 -8.42
N ASP A 128 -23.17 -2.62 -8.21
CA ASP A 128 -23.36 -3.73 -9.16
C ASP A 128 -23.76 -3.23 -10.56
N GLU A 129 -24.54 -2.15 -10.64
CA GLU A 129 -24.93 -1.54 -11.93
C GLU A 129 -23.73 -1.04 -12.73
N CYS A 130 -22.76 -0.37 -12.08
CA CYS A 130 -21.53 0.11 -12.73
C CYS A 130 -20.57 -1.02 -13.08
N ILE A 131 -20.63 -2.13 -12.34
CA ILE A 131 -19.86 -3.34 -12.64
C ILE A 131 -20.41 -4.01 -13.90
N GLU A 132 -21.72 -4.23 -13.94
CA GLU A 132 -22.41 -4.86 -15.07
C GLU A 132 -22.33 -4.02 -16.35
N SER A 133 -22.34 -2.68 -16.24
CA SER A 133 -22.20 -1.77 -17.38
C SER A 133 -20.75 -1.64 -17.89
N GLY A 134 -19.76 -2.18 -17.18
CA GLY A 134 -18.33 -2.01 -17.53
C GLY A 134 -17.78 -0.61 -17.23
N GLU A 135 -18.51 0.18 -16.45
CA GLU A 135 -18.17 1.55 -16.04
C GLU A 135 -17.60 1.60 -14.62
N SER A 136 -16.92 0.53 -14.21
CA SER A 136 -16.24 0.44 -12.92
C SER A 136 -14.76 0.13 -13.07
N LEU A 137 -13.99 0.44 -12.03
CA LEU A 137 -12.59 0.03 -11.90
C LEU A 137 -12.24 -0.25 -10.44
N THR A 138 -11.17 -1.01 -10.21
CA THR A 138 -10.60 -1.24 -8.88
C THR A 138 -9.27 -0.48 -8.69
N ILE A 139 -9.12 0.16 -7.54
CA ILE A 139 -7.87 0.82 -7.12
C ILE A 139 -7.22 -0.02 -6.03
N ILE A 140 -6.07 -0.59 -6.35
CA ILE A 140 -5.27 -1.42 -5.45
C ILE A 140 -4.18 -0.54 -4.83
N THR A 141 -4.21 -0.40 -3.51
CA THR A 141 -3.33 0.55 -2.82
C THR A 141 -3.12 0.20 -1.34
N TYR A 142 -2.41 1.03 -0.61
CA TYR A 142 -2.06 0.84 0.81
C TYR A 142 -1.63 2.17 1.44
N GLY A 143 -1.58 2.22 2.78
CA GLY A 143 -1.12 3.41 3.50
C GLY A 143 -1.89 4.69 3.11
N MET A 144 -1.17 5.75 2.75
CA MET A 144 -1.77 7.03 2.33
C MET A 144 -2.59 6.92 1.03
N GLY A 145 -2.23 5.98 0.14
CA GLY A 145 -2.91 5.82 -1.14
C GLY A 145 -4.39 5.47 -1.01
N VAL A 146 -4.77 4.79 0.08
CA VAL A 146 -6.19 4.52 0.42
C VAL A 146 -6.97 5.83 0.56
N HIS A 147 -6.39 6.84 1.20
CA HIS A 147 -7.05 8.13 1.42
C HIS A 147 -7.11 8.96 0.13
N TRP A 148 -6.08 8.91 -0.71
CA TRP A 148 -6.15 9.54 -2.03
C TRP A 148 -7.24 8.90 -2.90
N ALA A 149 -7.39 7.58 -2.87
CA ALA A 149 -8.42 6.85 -3.58
C ALA A 149 -9.84 7.16 -3.04
N LEU A 150 -10.02 7.19 -1.72
CA LEU A 150 -11.29 7.54 -1.09
C LEU A 150 -11.75 8.96 -1.47
N ASN A 151 -10.83 9.93 -1.46
CA ASN A 151 -11.13 11.32 -1.82
C ASN A 151 -11.35 11.50 -3.33
N ALA A 152 -10.65 10.74 -4.19
CA ALA A 152 -10.87 10.80 -5.63
C ALA A 152 -12.22 10.19 -6.03
N SER A 153 -12.59 9.06 -5.44
CA SER A 153 -13.83 8.32 -5.75
C SER A 153 -15.11 9.06 -5.35
N GLU A 154 -15.05 10.11 -4.54
CA GLU A 154 -16.22 11.00 -4.31
C GLU A 154 -16.77 11.62 -5.61
N HIS A 155 -15.96 11.67 -6.68
CA HIS A 155 -16.35 12.22 -7.98
C HIS A 155 -16.87 11.16 -8.96
N PHE A 156 -16.89 9.88 -8.55
CA PHE A 156 -17.22 8.71 -9.35
C PHE A 156 -18.10 7.76 -8.53
N GLN A 157 -19.25 8.27 -8.08
CA GLN A 157 -20.14 7.55 -7.17
C GLN A 157 -20.54 6.19 -7.77
N GLY A 158 -20.38 5.12 -6.99
CA GLY A 158 -20.71 3.77 -7.42
C GLY A 158 -19.74 3.12 -8.41
N GLN A 159 -18.73 3.84 -8.93
CA GLN A 159 -17.88 3.28 -10.01
C GLN A 159 -16.56 2.67 -9.50
N ILE A 160 -16.14 2.99 -8.28
CA ILE A 160 -14.77 2.72 -7.82
C ILE A 160 -14.76 1.76 -6.66
N GLU A 161 -14.15 0.59 -6.85
CA GLU A 161 -13.74 -0.30 -5.76
C GLU A 161 -12.35 0.11 -5.27
N ILE A 162 -12.13 0.11 -3.95
CA ILE A 162 -10.84 0.44 -3.34
C ILE A 162 -10.40 -0.73 -2.48
N LEU A 163 -9.27 -1.33 -2.85
CA LEU A 163 -8.66 -2.47 -2.18
C LEU A 163 -7.40 -1.99 -1.44
N ASP A 164 -7.47 -2.00 -0.10
CA ASP A 164 -6.33 -1.78 0.78
C ASP A 164 -5.59 -3.09 1.00
N LEU A 165 -4.34 -3.16 0.55
CA LEU A 165 -3.52 -4.36 0.65
C LEU A 165 -3.26 -4.77 2.10
N ARG A 166 -3.07 -3.80 3.02
CA ARG A 166 -2.62 -3.95 4.42
C ARG A 166 -1.28 -4.66 4.64
N SER A 167 -1.00 -5.73 3.88
CA SER A 167 0.22 -6.53 3.87
C SER A 167 0.79 -6.53 2.46
N LEU A 168 2.06 -6.16 2.35
CA LEU A 168 2.80 -6.20 1.09
C LEU A 168 3.57 -7.53 0.93
N ASN A 169 3.90 -8.18 2.06
CA ASN A 169 4.38 -9.55 2.08
C ASN A 169 3.97 -10.26 3.38
N PRO A 170 3.24 -11.40 3.32
CA PRO A 170 2.64 -11.97 2.11
C PRO A 170 1.55 -11.06 1.53
N LEU A 171 1.29 -11.21 0.24
CA LEU A 171 0.31 -10.42 -0.51
C LEU A 171 -0.96 -11.24 -0.77
N ASP A 172 -2.14 -10.63 -0.65
CA ASP A 172 -3.44 -11.29 -0.88
C ASP A 172 -3.78 -11.35 -2.37
N LEU A 173 -3.01 -12.13 -3.13
CA LEU A 173 -3.15 -12.22 -4.59
C LEU A 173 -4.54 -12.70 -5.03
N ASP A 174 -5.18 -13.58 -4.25
CA ASP A 174 -6.51 -14.10 -4.56
C ASP A 174 -7.54 -12.97 -4.61
N LEU A 175 -7.56 -12.10 -3.60
CA LEU A 175 -8.50 -10.97 -3.56
C LEU A 175 -8.16 -9.93 -4.63
N ILE A 176 -6.87 -9.65 -4.86
CA ILE A 176 -6.43 -8.74 -5.91
C ILE A 176 -6.93 -9.20 -7.28
N PHE A 177 -6.70 -10.47 -7.64
CA PHE A 177 -7.11 -11.00 -8.94
C PHE A 177 -8.63 -11.11 -9.05
N ALA A 178 -9.33 -11.47 -7.97
CA ALA A 178 -10.79 -11.49 -7.96
C ALA A 178 -11.37 -10.09 -8.23
N SER A 179 -10.85 -9.06 -7.57
CA SER A 179 -11.25 -7.66 -7.77
C SER A 179 -10.96 -7.20 -9.21
N VAL A 180 -9.76 -7.48 -9.74
CA VAL A 180 -9.44 -7.11 -11.13
C VAL A 180 -10.37 -7.81 -12.13
N LYS A 181 -10.67 -9.10 -11.94
CA LYS A 181 -11.59 -9.85 -12.81
C LYS A 181 -13.05 -9.40 -12.69
N LYS A 182 -13.42 -8.83 -11.54
CA LYS A 182 -14.74 -8.24 -11.31
C LYS A 182 -14.91 -6.94 -12.09
N HIS A 183 -13.87 -6.12 -12.17
CA HIS A 183 -13.95 -4.76 -12.73
C HIS A 183 -13.32 -4.58 -14.11
N ASN A 184 -12.49 -5.52 -14.57
CA ASN A 184 -11.74 -5.51 -15.83
C ASN A 184 -10.78 -4.32 -16.05
N LYS A 185 -10.81 -3.30 -15.20
CA LYS A 185 -9.99 -2.10 -15.21
C LYS A 185 -9.39 -1.92 -13.83
N CYS A 186 -8.09 -1.65 -13.74
CA CYS A 186 -7.48 -1.43 -12.44
C CYS A 186 -6.34 -0.41 -12.43
N ILE A 187 -6.20 0.25 -11.28
CA ILE A 187 -5.11 1.16 -10.96
C ILE A 187 -4.32 0.58 -9.79
N VAL A 188 -3.00 0.49 -9.92
CA VAL A 188 -2.09 0.26 -8.79
C VAL A 188 -1.54 1.62 -8.34
N LEU A 189 -1.87 2.01 -7.11
CA LEU A 189 -1.52 3.32 -6.55
C LEU A 189 -0.55 3.15 -5.37
N THR A 190 0.58 3.83 -5.44
CA THR A 190 1.60 3.87 -4.38
C THR A 190 2.10 5.30 -4.15
N GLU A 191 2.71 5.57 -3.00
CA GLU A 191 3.51 6.79 -2.80
C GLU A 191 4.95 6.64 -3.30
N GLU A 192 5.47 5.41 -3.42
CA GLU A 192 6.83 5.16 -3.91
C GLU A 192 7.03 5.67 -5.35
N THR A 193 8.28 5.96 -5.71
CA THR A 193 8.68 6.23 -7.10
C THR A 193 8.44 5.01 -7.97
N ILE A 194 7.97 5.19 -9.20
CA ILE A 194 7.46 4.08 -10.03
C ILE A 194 8.57 3.16 -10.56
N THR A 195 9.69 3.71 -11.02
CA THR A 195 10.69 2.92 -11.76
C THR A 195 11.39 1.91 -10.86
N ASN A 196 11.34 0.63 -11.23
CA ASN A 196 11.80 -0.54 -10.47
C ASN A 196 11.04 -0.79 -9.15
N SER A 197 9.78 -0.36 -9.08
CA SER A 197 8.99 -0.45 -7.85
C SER A 197 8.22 -1.77 -7.68
N PHE A 198 7.73 -1.97 -6.46
CA PHE A 198 6.75 -2.99 -6.14
C PHE A 198 5.48 -2.84 -6.97
N ALA A 199 5.05 -1.60 -7.23
CA ALA A 199 3.87 -1.33 -8.03
C ALA A 199 4.02 -1.84 -9.47
N GLU A 200 5.19 -1.68 -10.09
CA GLU A 200 5.50 -2.29 -11.40
C GLU A 200 5.48 -3.82 -11.35
N SER A 201 6.08 -4.42 -10.31
CA SER A 201 6.03 -5.88 -10.15
C SER A 201 4.60 -6.40 -9.95
N LEU A 202 3.76 -5.67 -9.20
CA LEU A 202 2.37 -6.04 -8.97
C LEU A 202 1.55 -5.91 -10.24
N ALA A 203 1.68 -4.79 -10.96
CA ALA A 203 1.04 -4.58 -12.24
C ALA A 203 1.42 -5.67 -13.26
N GLY A 204 2.69 -6.08 -13.31
CA GLY A 204 3.14 -7.18 -14.17
C GLY A 204 2.47 -8.52 -13.83
N ARG A 205 2.26 -8.83 -12.54
CA ARG A 205 1.52 -10.02 -12.09
C ARG A 205 0.05 -9.94 -12.48
N ILE A 206 -0.59 -8.81 -12.24
CA ILE A 206 -2.00 -8.59 -12.61
C ILE A 206 -2.17 -8.75 -14.13
N SER A 207 -1.34 -8.07 -14.92
CA SER A 207 -1.38 -8.16 -16.38
C SER A 207 -1.17 -9.58 -16.89
N SER A 208 -0.35 -10.40 -16.21
CA SER A 208 -0.11 -11.80 -16.60
C SER A 208 -1.29 -12.71 -16.22
N GLU A 209 -1.78 -12.60 -14.98
CA GLU A 209 -2.80 -13.50 -14.43
C GLU A 209 -4.24 -13.13 -14.85
N CYS A 210 -4.48 -11.86 -15.17
CA CYS A 210 -5.79 -11.32 -15.54
C CYS A 210 -5.82 -10.85 -17.01
N PHE A 211 -4.85 -11.26 -17.84
CA PHE A 211 -4.70 -10.77 -19.23
C PHE A 211 -6.01 -10.81 -20.03
N MET A 212 -6.72 -11.93 -19.96
CA MET A 212 -7.96 -12.14 -20.73
C MET A 212 -9.18 -11.37 -20.18
N ASN A 213 -9.06 -10.78 -18.99
CA ASN A 213 -10.11 -10.03 -18.33
C ASN A 213 -9.91 -8.52 -18.43
N LEU A 214 -8.73 -8.04 -18.84
CA LEU A 214 -8.41 -6.62 -18.82
C LEU A 214 -8.97 -5.90 -20.06
N ASP A 215 -9.86 -4.94 -19.84
CA ASP A 215 -10.40 -4.05 -20.88
C ASP A 215 -9.48 -2.85 -21.15
N ALA A 216 -8.59 -2.53 -20.21
CA ALA A 216 -7.59 -1.48 -20.32
C ALA A 216 -6.25 -1.90 -19.68
N PRO A 217 -5.12 -1.28 -20.05
CA PRO A 217 -3.84 -1.55 -19.41
C PRO A 217 -3.88 -1.29 -17.91
N VAL A 218 -3.19 -2.11 -17.11
CA VAL A 218 -3.01 -1.86 -15.67
C VAL A 218 -2.30 -0.52 -15.49
N LYS A 219 -3.01 0.48 -14.97
CA LYS A 219 -2.45 1.81 -14.77
C LYS A 219 -1.66 1.84 -13.46
N ILE A 220 -0.46 2.38 -13.49
CA ILE A 220 0.38 2.56 -12.29
C ILE A 220 0.47 4.06 -12.00
N ILE A 221 0.26 4.44 -10.73
CA ILE A 221 0.39 5.80 -10.25
C ILE A 221 1.30 5.78 -9.02
N GLY A 222 2.35 6.59 -9.05
CA GLY A 222 3.34 6.72 -8.00
C GLY A 222 3.96 8.12 -8.01
N SER A 223 4.93 8.34 -7.13
CA SER A 223 5.69 9.60 -7.13
C SER A 223 6.56 9.73 -8.39
N GLU A 224 6.88 10.97 -8.76
CA GLU A 224 7.88 11.24 -9.79
C GLU A 224 9.23 10.61 -9.45
N ASN A 225 9.95 10.12 -10.46
CA ASN A 225 11.24 9.45 -10.30
C ASN A 225 12.38 10.46 -10.02
N VAL A 226 12.38 11.04 -8.82
CA VAL A 226 13.40 11.98 -8.33
C VAL A 226 14.20 11.37 -7.18
N PRO A 227 15.48 11.77 -6.97
CA PRO A 227 16.32 11.18 -5.93
C PRO A 227 15.83 11.40 -4.49
N ALA A 228 15.03 12.43 -4.25
CA ALA A 228 14.51 12.77 -2.93
C ALA A 228 13.26 13.65 -3.04
N ILE A 229 12.41 13.57 -2.01
CA ILE A 229 11.25 14.46 -1.89
C ILE A 229 11.72 15.89 -1.57
N PRO A 230 11.29 16.91 -2.33
CA PRO A 230 11.67 18.29 -2.09
C PRO A 230 11.22 18.82 -0.72
N LEU A 231 11.99 19.73 -0.12
CA LEU A 231 11.57 20.43 1.10
C LEU A 231 10.51 21.51 0.82
N ASN A 232 10.52 22.09 -0.39
CA ASN A 232 9.53 23.09 -0.79
C ASN A 232 8.17 22.40 -1.02
N GLU A 233 7.12 22.91 -0.38
CA GLU A 233 5.79 22.28 -0.37
C GLU A 233 5.12 22.19 -1.75
N ASP A 234 5.33 23.18 -2.61
CA ASP A 234 4.75 23.16 -3.96
C ASP A 234 5.43 22.10 -4.83
N LEU A 235 6.76 21.96 -4.70
CA LEU A 235 7.53 20.90 -5.36
C LEU A 235 7.24 19.51 -4.75
N GLU A 236 7.05 19.40 -3.43
CA GLU A 236 6.62 18.14 -2.80
C GLU A 236 5.26 17.71 -3.38
N ARG A 237 4.30 18.63 -3.50
CA ARG A 237 2.98 18.37 -4.10
C ARG A 237 3.07 18.00 -5.60
N SER A 238 4.02 18.56 -6.34
CA SER A 238 4.22 18.20 -7.75
C SER A 238 4.79 16.78 -7.90
N VAL A 239 5.65 16.36 -6.98
CA VAL A 239 6.25 15.00 -7.01
C VAL A 239 5.28 13.92 -6.54
N LEU A 240 4.52 14.17 -5.47
CA LEU A 240 3.67 13.16 -4.85
C LEU A 240 2.36 12.90 -5.63
N PRO A 241 1.77 11.70 -5.54
CA PRO A 241 0.40 11.47 -5.97
C PRO A 241 -0.59 12.32 -5.14
N SER A 242 -1.79 12.48 -5.68
CA SER A 242 -2.88 13.17 -4.99
C SER A 242 -4.23 12.71 -5.53
N ALA A 243 -5.30 12.96 -4.78
CA ALA A 243 -6.66 12.74 -5.26
C ALA A 243 -6.92 13.44 -6.60
N THR A 244 -6.41 14.66 -6.80
CA THR A 244 -6.58 15.42 -8.05
C THR A 244 -5.93 14.73 -9.24
N LYS A 245 -4.67 14.29 -9.11
CA LYS A 245 -3.98 13.54 -10.18
C LYS A 245 -4.66 12.19 -10.45
N LEU A 246 -5.11 11.52 -9.39
CA LEU A 246 -5.80 10.24 -9.49
C LEU A 246 -7.13 10.34 -10.24
N LYS A 247 -7.93 11.41 -10.04
CA LYS A 247 -9.19 11.61 -10.78
C LYS A 247 -9.00 11.62 -12.29
N GLN A 248 -7.93 12.26 -12.78
CA GLN A 248 -7.64 12.31 -14.22
C GLN A 248 -7.43 10.90 -14.78
N HIS A 249 -6.64 10.08 -14.08
CA HIS A 249 -6.38 8.70 -14.48
C HIS A 249 -7.59 7.78 -14.34
N ILE A 250 -8.47 8.02 -13.36
CA ILE A 250 -9.76 7.33 -13.27
C ILE A 250 -10.61 7.63 -14.50
N SER A 251 -10.77 8.91 -14.88
CA SER A 251 -11.53 9.31 -16.07
C SER A 251 -10.95 8.71 -17.35
N GLU A 252 -9.62 8.73 -17.51
CA GLU A 252 -8.93 8.10 -18.64
C GLU A 252 -9.26 6.61 -18.74
N LEU A 253 -9.15 5.88 -17.63
CA LEU A 253 -9.33 4.43 -17.63
C LEU A 253 -10.78 4.00 -17.83
N LEU A 254 -11.74 4.75 -17.28
CA LEU A 254 -13.17 4.50 -17.50
C LEU A 254 -13.58 4.74 -18.96
N SER A 255 -12.84 5.58 -19.71
CA SER A 255 -13.15 5.92 -21.10
C SER A 255 -12.65 4.93 -22.17
N PHE A 256 -11.89 3.91 -21.77
CA PHE A 256 -11.55 2.76 -22.63
C PHE A 256 -12.77 1.84 -22.82
#